data_AF-A0A922AH24-F1
#
_entry.id   AF-A0A922AH24-F1
#
_cell.length_a   1.000
_cell.length_b   1.000
_cell.length_c   1.000
_cell.angle_alpha   90.00
_cell.angle_beta   90.00
_cell.angle_gamma   90.00
#
_symmetry.space_group_name_H-M   'P 1'
#
loop_
_entity.id
_entity.type
_entity.pdbx_description
1 polymer ?
#
loop_
_entity_poly.entity_id
_entity_poly.type
_entity_poly.pdbx_seq_one_letter_code
_entity_poly.pdbx_strand_id
1 'polypeptide(L)' 'MKYIQIDLHFVRNLVQCGILNVQHVNTQDQLADRLTKALSQQRTETLRNKIGLADGTSILWGHIKEHSSNQVNVN' A
#
# COMPACT_ATOMS: atom_id res chain seq x y z
N MET A 1 20.60 17.64 16.10
CA MET A 1 19.72 17.33 14.96
C MET A 1 18.88 18.56 14.60
N LYS A 2 19.42 19.52 13.86
CA LYS A 2 18.73 20.78 13.53
C LYS A 2 17.65 20.61 12.45
N TYR A 3 17.88 19.71 11.50
CA TYR A 3 17.00 19.53 10.34
C TYR A 3 15.62 18.95 10.70
N ILE A 4 15.57 17.89 11.52
CA ILE A 4 14.30 17.31 12.01
C ILE A 4 13.44 18.34 12.76
N GLN A 5 14.06 19.24 13.53
CA GLN A 5 13.34 20.30 14.25
C GLN A 5 12.72 21.32 13.29
N ILE A 6 13.40 21.63 12.18
CA ILE A 6 12.89 22.54 11.15
C ILE A 6 11.66 21.92 10.47
N ASP A 7 11.76 20.66 10.03
CA ASP A 7 10.66 19.98 9.34
C ASP A 7 9.42 19.87 10.23
N LEU A 8 9.61 19.51 11.51
CA LEU A 8 8.51 19.40 12.46
C LEU A 8 7.85 20.76 12.74
N HIS A 9 8.63 21.82 12.89
CA HIS A 9 8.08 23.15 13.11
C HIS A 9 7.31 23.67 11.89
N PHE A 10 7.82 23.41 10.69
CA PHE A 10 7.15 23.76 9.44
C PHE A 10 5.78 23.10 9.31
N VAL A 11 5.72 21.77 9.48
CA VAL A 11 4.45 21.03 9.41
C VAL A 11 3.48 21.49 10.51
N ARG A 12 3.96 21.68 11.74
CA ARG A 12 3.12 22.18 12.85
C ARG A 12 2.49 23.55 12.53
N ASN A 13 3.25 24.47 11.96
CA ASN A 13 2.72 25.79 11.55
C ASN A 13 1.61 25.64 10.50
N LEU A 14 1.78 24.77 9.50
CA LEU A 14 0.74 24.53 8.48
C LEU A 14 -0.56 23.97 9.07
N VAL A 15 -0.45 23.09 10.08
CA VAL A 15 -1.60 22.56 10.80
C VAL A 15 -2.28 23.64 11.65
N GLN A 16 -1.51 24.45 12.37
CA GLN A 16 -2.05 25.55 13.20
C GLN A 16 -2.74 26.63 12.36
N CYS A 17 -2.20 26.93 11.18
CA CYS A 17 -2.82 27.86 10.23
C CYS A 17 -4.06 27.26 9.52
N GLY A 18 -4.39 25.99 9.76
CA GLY A 18 -5.52 25.31 9.12
C GLY A 18 -5.31 24.98 7.64
N ILE A 19 -4.10 25.15 7.12
CA ILE A 19 -3.73 24.80 5.73
C ILE A 19 -3.68 23.28 5.57
N LEU A 20 -3.21 22.58 6.60
CA LEU A 20 -3.16 21.12 6.64
C LEU A 20 -4.12 20.58 7.70
N ASN A 21 -5.10 19.77 7.27
CA ASN A 21 -5.96 19.03 8.18
C ASN A 21 -5.37 17.64 8.46
N VAL A 22 -5.18 17.32 9.72
CA VAL A 22 -4.62 16.03 10.14
C VAL A 22 -5.75 15.13 10.60
N GLN A 23 -5.90 13.98 9.93
CA GLN A 23 -6.87 12.95 10.31
C GLN A 23 -6.13 11.67 10.68
N HIS A 24 -6.64 11.01 11.71
CA HIS A 24 -6.14 9.70 12.09
C HIS A 24 -6.59 8.66 11.06
N VAL A 25 -5.62 7.88 10.56
CA VAL A 25 -5.86 6.73 9.69
C VAL A 25 -5.41 5.48 10.45
N ASN A 26 -6.24 4.44 10.48
CA ASN A 26 -5.86 3.18 11.08
C ASN A 26 -4.65 2.61 10.32
N THR A 27 -3.69 2.03 11.04
CA THR A 27 -2.50 1.39 10.44
C THR A 27 -2.88 0.41 9.32
N GLN A 28 -4.01 -0.31 9.47
CA GLN A 28 -4.56 -1.26 8.48
C GLN A 28 -4.95 -0.61 7.15
N ASP A 29 -5.20 0.70 7.15
CA ASP A 29 -5.66 1.49 6.02
C ASP A 29 -4.61 2.51 5.53
N GLN A 30 -3.41 2.49 6.12
CA GLN A 30 -2.31 3.38 5.76
C GLN A 30 -1.60 2.91 4.47
N LEU A 31 -2.25 3.10 3.32
CA LEU A 31 -1.78 2.61 2.01
C LEU A 31 -0.39 3.12 1.61
N ALA A 32 -0.02 4.33 2.05
CA ALA A 32 1.28 4.94 1.79
C ALA A 32 2.46 4.14 2.39
N ASP A 33 2.22 3.34 3.43
CA ASP A 33 3.27 2.55 4.07
C ASP A 33 3.88 1.54 3.12
N ARG A 34 3.09 1.01 2.16
CA ARG A 34 3.60 0.09 1.13
C ARG A 34 4.72 0.71 0.28
N LEU A 35 4.67 2.02 0.05
CA LEU A 35 5.60 2.73 -0.82
C LEU A 35 6.79 3.34 -0.06
N THR A 36 6.64 3.54 1.24
CA THR A 36 7.60 4.30 2.06
C THR A 36 8.37 3.43 3.05
N LYS A 37 7.90 2.21 3.31
CA LYS A 37 8.48 1.31 4.32
C LYS A 37 8.70 -0.08 3.73
N ALA A 38 9.77 -0.73 4.19
CA ALA A 38 9.94 -2.18 4.02
C ALA A 38 9.07 -2.90 5.05
N LEU A 39 7.89 -3.38 4.62
CA LEU A 39 6.94 -4.11 5.44
C LEU A 39 7.06 -5.63 5.22
N SER A 40 6.47 -6.43 6.11
CA SER A 40 6.35 -7.86 5.90
C SER A 40 5.55 -8.17 4.62
N GLN A 41 5.79 -9.34 4.04
CA GLN A 41 5.12 -9.78 2.82
C GLN A 41 3.58 -9.76 2.97
N GLN A 42 3.07 -10.37 4.05
CA GLN A 42 1.63 -10.40 4.36
C GLN A 42 1.01 -9.00 4.41
N ARG A 43 1.74 -8.04 5.02
CA ARG A 43 1.27 -6.65 5.09
C ARG A 43 1.25 -5.99 3.73
N THR A 44 2.30 -6.21 2.96
CA THR A 44 2.49 -5.68 1.61
C THR A 44 1.41 -6.19 0.65
N GLU A 45 1.02 -7.47 0.74
CA GLU A 45 -0.06 -8.10 -0.01
C GLU A 45 -1.44 -7.54 0.38
N THR A 46 -1.69 -7.37 1.68
CA THR A 46 -2.96 -6.78 2.15
C THR A 46 -3.13 -5.35 1.62
N LEU A 47 -2.08 -4.53 1.68
CA LEU A 47 -2.08 -3.17 1.13
C LEU A 47 -2.12 -3.15 -0.40
N ARG A 48 -1.53 -4.17 -1.09
CA ARG A 48 -1.61 -4.33 -2.55
C ARG A 48 -3.06 -4.41 -3.01
N ASN A 49 -3.81 -5.31 -2.39
CA ASN A 49 -5.20 -5.58 -2.75
C ASN A 49 -6.08 -4.35 -2.50
N LYS A 50 -5.82 -3.62 -1.41
CA LYS A 50 -6.54 -2.37 -1.10
C LYS A 50 -6.27 -1.22 -2.09
N ILE A 51 -5.06 -1.14 -2.67
CA ILE A 51 -4.72 -0.12 -3.68
C ILE A 51 -5.30 -0.47 -5.06
N GLY A 52 -5.72 -1.73 -5.29
CA GLY A 52 -6.23 -2.18 -6.58
C GLY A 52 -5.13 -2.59 -7.57
N LEU A 53 -3.96 -2.98 -7.06
CA LEU A 53 -2.87 -3.51 -7.89
C LEU A 53 -3.23 -4.93 -8.34
N ALA A 54 -3.59 -5.08 -9.62
CA ALA A 54 -3.86 -6.38 -10.23
C ALA A 54 -2.63 -7.31 -10.14
N ASP A 55 -2.87 -8.61 -10.06
CA ASP A 55 -1.81 -9.60 -10.17
C ASP A 55 -1.17 -9.52 -11.55
N GLY A 56 0.14 -9.69 -11.57
CA GLY A 56 1.03 -9.30 -12.67
C GLY A 56 0.87 -10.12 -13.95
N THR A 57 -0.35 -10.38 -14.42
CA THR A 57 -0.60 -10.57 -15.84
C THR A 57 -0.22 -9.27 -16.53
N SER A 58 1.07 -9.15 -16.83
CA SER A 58 1.54 -8.01 -17.57
C SER A 58 0.78 -8.04 -18.90
N ILE A 59 0.08 -6.96 -19.20
CA ILE A 59 -0.57 -6.75 -20.50
C ILE A 59 0.42 -6.93 -21.67
N LEU A 60 1.72 -6.92 -21.38
CA LEU A 60 2.83 -7.03 -22.32
C LEU A 60 3.40 -8.45 -22.47
N TRP A 61 3.04 -9.44 -21.64
CA TRP A 61 3.60 -10.81 -21.71
C TRP A 61 2.70 -11.85 -22.35
N GLY A 62 1.55 -11.43 -22.89
CA GLY A 62 0.58 -12.36 -23.44
C GLY A 62 -0.14 -13.15 -22.34
N HIS A 63 -1.39 -13.48 -22.62
CA HIS A 63 -2.24 -14.23 -21.72
C HIS A 63 -1.81 -15.71 -21.71
N ILE A 64 -1.18 -16.16 -20.63
CA ILE A 64 -0.94 -17.60 -20.42
C ILE A 64 -2.27 -18.20 -19.98
N LYS A 65 -2.86 -19.03 -20.85
CA LYS A 65 -4.13 -19.69 -20.61
C LYS A 65 -3.95 -20.73 -19.50
N GLU A 66 -4.52 -20.51 -18.33
CA GLU A 66 -4.51 -21.52 -17.27
C GLU A 66 -5.40 -22.70 -17.69
N HIS A 67 -4.79 -23.88 -17.82
CA HIS A 67 -5.53 -25.13 -17.99
C HIS A 67 -6.01 -25.59 -16.61
N SER A 68 -7.28 -25.36 -16.31
CA SER A 68 -7.94 -25.90 -15.12
C SER A 68 -8.02 -27.43 -15.22
N SER A 69 -7.06 -28.15 -14.65
CA SER A 69 -7.18 -29.58 -14.38
C SER A 69 -8.05 -29.78 -13.12
N ASN A 70 -9.36 -29.75 -13.30
CA ASN A 70 -10.29 -30.32 -12.32
C ASN A 70 -10.05 -31.83 -12.22
N GLN A 71 -9.22 -32.26 -11.27
CA GLN A 71 -9.28 -33.65 -10.81
C GLN A 71 -10.45 -33.77 -9.83
N VAL A 72 -11.61 -34.16 -10.37
CA VAL A 72 -12.71 -34.67 -9.56
C VAL A 72 -12.23 -35.98 -8.95
N ASN A 73 -11.99 -35.97 -7.64
CA ASN A 73 -11.67 -37.16 -6.89
C ASN A 73 -12.99 -37.91 -6.60
N VAL A 74 -13.25 -39.00 -7.32
CA VAL A 74 -14.29 -39.97 -6.97
C VAL A 74 -13.60 -41.29 -6.63
N ASN A 75 -13.60 -41.61 -5.34
CA ASN A 75 -13.72 -42.96 -4.79
C ASN A 75 -14.11 -42.85 -3.32
#